data_AF-A0A4Z1B851-F1
#
_entry.id   AF-A0A4Z1B851-F1
#
_cell.length_a   1.000
_cell.length_b   1.000
_cell.length_c   1.000
_cell.angle_alpha   90.00
_cell.angle_beta   90.00
_cell.angle_gamma   90.00
#
_symmetry.space_group_name_H-M   'P 1'
#
loop_
_entity.id
_entity.type
_entity.pdbx_description
1 polymer ?
#
loop_
_entity_poly.entity_id
_entity_poly.type
_entity_poly.pdbx_seq_one_letter_code
_entity_poly.pdbx_strand_id
1 'polypeptide(L)'
;MTATDERIDEQHQIIKAKHGIISLNFLGAIVSFEAISDLERSFLSPLLIGSLFILIVIVCRLTIHKETADDLFIYVKTHEEKRKLNRQSKFKRFWFWLTWMLFVIFTTNFIVPMIYKGHIKWEINPILLIFLPIYFIIFMLENDKRIQITEQYVPSIEEREANPKGILRLIPNYRFADEQQKQTIINTYASNYIWIIISLTIIVIIDCVVELFMHHLPIGSIITILFLMISGIILAIQFYRLKK
;
A
#
# COMPACT_ATOMS: atom_id res chain seq x y z
N MET A 1 -16.94 18.37 22.88
CA MET A 1 -16.94 16.95 22.48
C MET A 1 -16.85 16.13 23.74
N THR A 2 -17.61 15.04 23.86
CA THR A 2 -17.50 14.14 25.02
C THR A 2 -16.34 13.15 24.78
N ALA A 3 -15.71 12.63 25.84
CA ALA A 3 -14.61 11.65 25.72
C ALA A 3 -15.02 10.38 24.92
N THR A 4 -16.33 10.10 24.85
CA THR A 4 -16.90 9.03 24.03
C THR A 4 -16.87 9.35 22.54
N ASP A 5 -17.09 10.60 22.15
CA ASP A 5 -17.07 11.04 20.75
C ASP A 5 -15.66 11.00 20.16
N GLU A 6 -14.65 11.41 20.94
CA GLU A 6 -13.23 11.39 20.54
C GLU A 6 -12.75 9.95 20.28
N ARG A 7 -13.14 9.02 21.16
CA ARG A 7 -12.78 7.60 21.02
C ARG A 7 -13.44 6.95 19.79
N ILE A 8 -14.66 7.36 19.46
CA ILE A 8 -15.36 6.88 18.26
C ILE A 8 -14.68 7.42 17.00
N ASP A 9 -14.32 8.70 16.96
CA ASP A 9 -13.63 9.29 15.80
C ASP A 9 -12.27 8.64 15.54
N GLU A 10 -11.50 8.39 16.61
CA GLU A 10 -10.22 7.67 16.51
C GLU A 10 -10.39 6.27 15.89
N GLN A 11 -11.42 5.52 16.30
CA GLN A 11 -11.72 4.21 15.71
C GLN A 11 -12.13 4.31 14.23
N HIS A 12 -12.86 5.36 13.84
CA HIS A 12 -13.18 5.61 12.44
C HIS A 12 -11.91 5.85 11.62
N GLN A 13 -10.98 6.66 12.12
CA GLN A 13 -9.70 6.92 11.44
C GLN A 13 -8.86 5.65 11.32
N ILE A 14 -8.78 4.84 12.37
CA ILE A 14 -8.08 3.55 12.35
C ILE A 14 -8.65 2.60 11.28
N ILE A 15 -9.97 2.52 11.15
CA ILE A 15 -10.63 1.68 10.13
C ILE A 15 -10.29 2.18 8.72
N LYS A 16 -10.38 3.50 8.49
CA LYS A 16 -10.01 4.12 7.21
C LYS A 16 -8.54 3.87 6.88
N ALA A 17 -7.64 4.00 7.86
CA ALA A 17 -6.21 3.72 7.66
C ALA A 17 -5.95 2.28 7.23
N LYS A 18 -6.64 1.30 7.84
CA LYS A 18 -6.57 -0.12 7.43
C LYS A 18 -7.01 -0.29 5.97
N HIS A 19 -8.11 0.34 5.57
CA HIS A 19 -8.59 0.30 4.19
C HIS A 19 -7.65 1.05 3.23
N GLY A 20 -6.96 2.10 3.70
CA GLY A 20 -5.93 2.80 2.94
C GLY A 20 -4.76 1.90 2.57
N ILE A 21 -4.28 1.08 3.50
CA ILE A 21 -3.22 0.09 3.22
C ILE A 21 -3.70 -0.92 2.17
N ILE A 22 -4.91 -1.45 2.34
CA ILE A 22 -5.49 -2.43 1.41
C ILE A 22 -5.62 -1.81 0.02
N SER A 23 -6.14 -0.58 -0.06
CA SER A 23 -6.37 0.12 -1.32
C SER A 23 -5.06 0.51 -2.01
N LEU A 24 -4.01 0.84 -1.25
CA LEU A 24 -2.68 1.10 -1.82
C LEU A 24 -2.07 -0.17 -2.43
N ASN A 25 -2.23 -1.32 -1.76
CA ASN A 25 -1.77 -2.60 -2.31
C ASN A 25 -2.58 -2.99 -3.55
N PHE A 26 -3.91 -2.80 -3.51
CA PHE A 26 -4.77 -3.02 -4.66
C PHE A 26 -4.37 -2.11 -5.84
N LEU A 27 -4.07 -0.84 -5.58
CA LEU A 27 -3.63 0.11 -6.61
C LEU A 27 -2.34 -0.34 -7.32
N GLY A 28 -1.33 -0.81 -6.58
CA GLY A 28 -0.14 -1.37 -7.23
C GLY A 28 -0.47 -2.65 -8.03
N ALA A 29 -1.42 -3.45 -7.52
CA ALA A 29 -1.76 -4.74 -8.08
C ALA A 29 -2.49 -4.56 -9.40
N ILE A 30 -3.42 -3.61 -9.46
CA ILE A 30 -4.14 -3.27 -10.69
C ILE A 30 -3.21 -2.61 -11.72
N VAL A 31 -2.25 -1.77 -11.30
CA VAL A 31 -1.22 -1.22 -12.21
C VAL A 31 -0.42 -2.35 -12.85
N SER A 32 -0.02 -3.34 -12.05
CA SER A 32 0.77 -4.47 -12.55
C SER A 32 -0.03 -5.35 -13.49
N PHE A 33 -1.29 -5.64 -13.13
CA PHE A 33 -2.22 -6.41 -13.95
C PHE A 33 -2.52 -5.72 -15.29
N GLU A 34 -2.83 -4.42 -15.26
CA GLU A 34 -3.11 -3.65 -16.47
C GLU A 34 -1.87 -3.52 -17.34
N ALA A 35 -0.68 -3.29 -16.76
CA ALA A 35 0.55 -3.22 -17.54
C ALA A 35 0.79 -4.48 -18.39
N ILE A 36 0.50 -5.67 -17.84
CA ILE A 36 0.66 -6.92 -18.58
C ILE A 36 -0.51 -7.13 -19.56
N SER A 37 -1.75 -6.82 -19.15
CA SER A 37 -2.94 -6.96 -19.99
C SER A 37 -2.90 -6.03 -21.21
N ASP A 38 -2.38 -4.81 -21.04
CA ASP A 38 -2.19 -3.81 -22.08
C ASP A 38 -1.11 -4.20 -23.07
N LEU A 39 -0.05 -4.88 -22.59
CA LEU A 39 0.96 -5.48 -23.47
C LEU A 39 0.36 -6.59 -24.34
N GLU A 40 -0.44 -7.51 -23.77
CA GLU A 40 -1.15 -8.54 -24.56
C GLU A 40 -2.10 -7.89 -25.59
N ARG A 41 -2.86 -6.87 -25.17
CA ARG A 41 -3.85 -6.20 -26.02
C ARG A 41 -3.23 -5.20 -26.99
N SER A 42 -1.94 -4.89 -26.87
CA SER A 42 -1.26 -3.79 -27.58
C SER A 42 -2.03 -2.46 -27.49
N PHE A 43 -2.61 -2.19 -26.32
CA PHE A 43 -3.48 -1.04 -26.07
C PHE A 43 -3.14 -0.46 -24.72
N LEU A 44 -3.00 0.87 -24.63
CA LEU A 44 -2.72 1.56 -23.39
C LEU A 44 -4.03 2.04 -22.75
N SER A 45 -4.49 1.33 -21.70
CA SER A 45 -5.78 1.58 -21.07
C SER A 45 -5.77 2.86 -20.24
N PRO A 46 -6.88 3.64 -20.25
CA PRO A 46 -7.07 4.73 -19.30
C PRO A 46 -6.90 4.29 -17.84
N LEU A 47 -7.25 3.04 -17.51
CA LEU A 47 -7.03 2.48 -16.19
C LEU A 47 -5.55 2.40 -15.84
N LEU A 48 -4.68 1.90 -16.73
CA LEU A 48 -3.24 1.87 -16.46
C LEU A 48 -2.66 3.26 -16.23
N ILE A 49 -2.95 4.18 -17.17
CA ILE A 49 -2.46 5.57 -17.11
C ILE A 49 -2.95 6.25 -15.84
N GLY A 50 -4.25 6.17 -15.56
CA GLY A 50 -4.86 6.78 -14.40
C GLY A 50 -4.32 6.21 -13.09
N SER A 51 -4.14 4.90 -13.00
CA SER A 51 -3.62 4.23 -11.81
C SER A 51 -2.15 4.60 -11.54
N LEU A 52 -1.33 4.76 -12.58
CA LEU A 52 0.03 5.26 -12.47
C LEU A 52 0.06 6.72 -11.97
N PHE A 53 -0.82 7.58 -12.49
CA PHE A 53 -0.95 8.95 -11.99
C PHE A 53 -1.35 9.00 -10.52
N ILE A 54 -2.29 8.15 -10.07
CA ILE A 54 -2.65 8.06 -8.65
C ILE A 54 -1.42 7.67 -7.81
N LEU A 55 -0.64 6.67 -8.24
CA LEU A 55 0.56 6.26 -7.52
C LEU A 55 1.56 7.42 -7.37
N ILE A 56 1.82 8.16 -8.46
CA ILE A 56 2.72 9.32 -8.45
C ILE A 56 2.20 10.37 -7.46
N VAL A 57 0.91 10.72 -7.52
CA VAL A 57 0.30 11.71 -6.62
C VAL A 57 0.43 11.27 -5.15
N ILE A 58 0.21 9.99 -4.86
CA ILE A 58 0.36 9.46 -3.49
C ILE A 58 1.82 9.54 -3.03
N VAL A 59 2.79 9.17 -3.88
CA VAL A 59 4.21 9.25 -3.53
C VAL A 59 4.63 10.71 -3.29
N CYS A 60 4.21 11.64 -4.16
CA CYS A 60 4.43 13.08 -3.97
C CYS A 60 3.80 13.57 -2.66
N ARG A 61 2.58 13.12 -2.34
CA ARG A 61 1.91 13.51 -1.11
C ARG A 61 2.63 13.00 0.14
N LEU A 62 3.05 11.74 0.10
CA LEU A 62 3.83 11.11 1.18
C LEU A 62 5.21 11.74 1.36
N THR A 63 5.76 12.42 0.35
CA THR A 63 7.07 13.10 0.43
C THR A 63 6.96 14.57 0.83
N ILE A 64 5.86 15.27 0.49
CA ILE A 64 5.71 16.72 0.69
C ILE A 64 5.04 17.07 2.03
N HIS A 65 4.12 16.24 2.56
CA HIS A 65 3.36 16.62 3.76
C HIS A 65 4.23 16.55 5.02
N LYS A 66 4.16 17.60 5.88
CA LYS A 66 4.81 17.63 7.22
C LYS A 66 4.46 16.43 8.09
N GLU A 67 3.25 15.89 7.94
CA GLU A 67 2.77 14.68 8.61
C GLU A 67 3.65 13.44 8.33
N THR A 68 4.40 13.44 7.22
CA THR A 68 5.38 12.40 6.85
C THR A 68 6.80 12.91 6.65
N ALA A 69 6.97 14.23 6.53
CA ALA A 69 8.24 14.91 6.28
C ALA A 69 8.98 15.34 7.56
N ASP A 70 8.30 15.41 8.70
CA ASP A 70 9.03 15.43 9.98
C ASP A 70 9.66 14.06 10.16
N ASP A 71 11.00 14.04 10.19
CA ASP A 71 11.79 12.83 10.32
C ASP A 71 11.30 12.03 11.53
N LEU A 72 10.56 10.97 11.24
CA LEU A 72 9.91 10.13 12.23
C LEU A 72 10.98 9.30 12.93
N PHE A 73 11.75 9.92 13.82
CA PHE A 73 12.89 9.31 14.47
C PHE A 73 12.43 8.35 15.57
N ILE A 74 12.89 7.12 15.45
CA ILE A 74 12.67 6.05 16.42
C ILE A 74 13.88 6.03 17.33
N TYR A 75 13.72 6.55 18.53
CA TYR A 75 14.79 6.56 19.52
C TYR A 75 14.86 5.23 20.29
N VAL A 76 16.08 4.71 20.44
CA VAL A 76 16.40 3.50 21.22
C VAL A 76 17.60 3.76 22.12
N LYS A 77 17.68 3.07 23.26
CA LYS A 77 18.77 3.26 24.23
C LYS A 77 20.01 2.46 23.86
N THR A 78 19.85 1.28 23.25
CA THR A 78 20.96 0.36 23.02
C THR A 78 21.19 0.07 21.53
N HIS A 79 22.45 -0.19 21.18
CA HIS A 79 22.82 -0.70 19.86
C HIS A 79 22.19 -2.07 19.57
N GLU A 80 21.95 -2.88 20.59
CA GLU A 80 21.33 -4.20 20.44
C GLU A 80 19.85 -4.08 20.03
N GLU A 81 19.09 -3.20 20.68
CA GLU A 81 17.71 -2.90 20.28
C GLU A 81 17.66 -2.33 18.86
N LYS A 82 18.56 -1.41 18.50
CA LYS A 82 18.68 -0.88 17.13
C LYS A 82 18.93 -1.99 16.11
N ARG A 83 19.78 -2.97 16.41
CA ARG A 83 20.03 -4.13 15.52
C ARG A 83 18.80 -5.02 15.41
N LYS A 84 18.12 -5.32 16.53
CA LYS A 84 16.89 -6.14 16.56
C LYS A 84 15.77 -5.51 15.71
N LEU A 85 15.58 -4.20 15.84
CA LEU A 85 14.58 -3.43 15.08
C LEU A 85 14.88 -3.42 13.57
N ASN A 86 16.14 -3.17 13.20
CA ASN A 86 16.56 -3.22 11.81
C ASN A 86 16.35 -4.62 11.20
N ARG A 87 16.65 -5.69 11.94
CA ARG A 87 16.39 -7.07 11.47
C ARG A 87 14.91 -7.32 11.22
N GLN A 88 14.03 -6.86 12.11
CA GLN A 88 12.58 -7.00 11.93
C GLN A 88 12.05 -6.16 10.75
N SER A 89 12.54 -4.94 10.58
CA SER A 89 12.22 -4.08 9.42
C SER A 89 12.61 -4.75 8.10
N LYS A 90 13.82 -5.31 8.02
CA LYS A 90 14.30 -6.07 6.86
C LYS A 90 13.45 -7.31 6.60
N PHE A 91 13.10 -8.06 7.66
CA PHE A 91 12.25 -9.24 7.52
C PHE A 91 10.85 -8.91 6.98
N LYS A 92 10.24 -7.81 7.43
CA LYS A 92 8.95 -7.35 6.86
C LYS A 92 9.08 -6.96 5.38
N ARG A 93 10.12 -6.19 5.04
CA ARG A 93 10.42 -5.80 3.66
C ARG A 93 10.61 -7.01 2.75
N PHE A 94 11.30 -8.04 3.24
CA PHE A 94 11.47 -9.31 2.54
C PHE A 94 10.14 -9.99 2.23
N TRP A 95 9.28 -10.19 3.24
CA TRP A 95 7.98 -10.83 3.03
C TRP A 95 7.09 -10.03 2.09
N PHE A 96 7.08 -8.70 2.23
CA PHE A 96 6.34 -7.83 1.32
C PHE A 96 6.81 -8.00 -0.12
N TRP A 97 8.13 -7.91 -0.36
CA TRP A 97 8.71 -8.12 -1.68
C TRP A 97 8.40 -9.51 -2.23
N LEU A 98 8.51 -10.56 -1.42
CA LEU A 98 8.23 -11.94 -1.83
C LEU A 98 6.76 -12.09 -2.27
N THR A 99 5.82 -11.55 -1.50
CA THR A 99 4.39 -11.56 -1.87
C THR A 99 4.15 -10.84 -3.18
N TRP A 100 4.80 -9.68 -3.40
CA TRP A 100 4.69 -8.93 -4.65
C TRP A 100 5.27 -9.70 -5.85
N MET A 101 6.44 -10.32 -5.69
CA MET A 101 7.04 -11.15 -6.74
C MET A 101 6.15 -12.32 -7.11
N LEU A 102 5.60 -13.02 -6.11
CA LEU A 102 4.64 -14.10 -6.34
C LEU A 102 3.40 -13.60 -7.07
N PHE A 103 2.86 -12.45 -6.68
CA PHE A 103 1.72 -11.83 -7.34
C PHE A 103 2.01 -11.48 -8.81
N VAL A 104 3.16 -10.84 -9.09
CA VAL A 104 3.57 -10.50 -10.47
C VAL A 104 3.79 -11.76 -11.30
N ILE A 105 4.51 -12.76 -10.79
CA ILE A 105 4.73 -14.03 -11.50
C ILE A 105 3.39 -14.72 -11.78
N PHE A 106 2.48 -14.76 -10.80
CA PHE A 106 1.19 -15.42 -10.95
C PHE A 106 0.27 -14.71 -11.94
N THR A 107 0.15 -13.39 -11.83
CA THR A 107 -0.63 -12.56 -12.78
C THR A 107 -0.12 -12.73 -14.20
N THR A 108 1.18 -12.63 -14.37
CA THR A 108 1.86 -12.66 -15.66
C THR A 108 1.75 -14.02 -16.36
N ASN A 109 2.02 -15.12 -15.65
CA ASN A 109 2.17 -16.43 -16.28
C ASN A 109 0.85 -17.23 -16.30
N PHE A 110 -0.10 -16.89 -15.45
CA PHE A 110 -1.34 -17.66 -15.30
C PHE A 110 -2.59 -16.82 -15.54
N ILE A 111 -2.76 -15.71 -14.81
CA ILE A 111 -4.02 -14.94 -14.87
C ILE A 111 -4.24 -14.31 -16.24
N VAL A 112 -3.30 -13.50 -16.72
CA VAL A 112 -3.46 -12.75 -17.98
C VAL A 112 -3.56 -13.70 -19.19
N PRO A 113 -2.70 -14.73 -19.33
CA PRO A 113 -2.83 -15.70 -20.43
C PRO A 113 -4.15 -16.48 -20.41
N MET A 114 -4.68 -16.82 -19.23
CA MET A 114 -5.98 -17.50 -19.11
C MET A 114 -7.13 -16.61 -19.60
N ILE A 115 -7.05 -15.30 -19.38
CA ILE A 115 -8.08 -14.33 -19.75
C ILE A 115 -8.02 -14.02 -21.25
N TYR A 116 -6.83 -13.70 -21.79
CA TYR A 116 -6.69 -13.19 -23.16
C TYR A 116 -6.25 -14.25 -24.18
N LYS A 117 -6.04 -15.51 -23.75
CA LYS A 117 -5.52 -16.62 -24.59
C LYS A 117 -4.20 -16.27 -25.31
N GLY A 118 -3.51 -15.25 -24.81
CA GLY A 118 -2.27 -14.73 -25.34
C GLY A 118 -1.08 -15.55 -24.86
N HIS A 119 -0.07 -15.62 -25.73
CA HIS A 119 1.22 -16.19 -25.42
C HIS A 119 2.23 -15.04 -25.28
N ILE A 120 2.15 -14.16 -24.26
CA ILE A 120 3.39 -13.46 -23.89
C ILE A 120 4.39 -14.54 -23.48
N LYS A 121 5.21 -14.95 -24.44
CA LYS A 121 6.51 -15.53 -24.17
C LYS A 121 7.29 -14.38 -23.56
N TRP A 122 7.41 -14.39 -22.24
CA TRP A 122 8.42 -13.57 -21.58
C TRP A 122 9.77 -14.04 -22.10
N GLU A 123 10.26 -13.36 -23.14
CA GLU A 123 11.70 -13.28 -23.33
C GLU A 123 12.19 -12.53 -22.10
N ILE A 124 12.71 -13.29 -21.14
CA ILE A 124 13.28 -12.74 -19.92
C ILE A 124 14.33 -11.74 -20.37
N ASN A 125 13.98 -10.45 -20.31
CA ASN A 125 14.91 -9.42 -20.67
C ASN A 125 16.07 -9.53 -19.66
N PRO A 126 17.29 -9.86 -20.09
CA PRO A 126 18.42 -10.09 -19.17
C PRO A 126 18.68 -8.85 -18.30
N ILE A 127 18.29 -7.66 -18.76
CA ILE A 127 18.30 -6.41 -18.00
C ILE A 127 17.39 -6.50 -16.77
N LEU A 128 16.14 -6.95 -16.93
CA LEU A 128 15.20 -7.13 -15.80
C LEU A 128 15.69 -8.18 -14.80
N LEU A 129 16.34 -9.25 -15.28
CA LEU A 129 16.92 -10.29 -14.43
C LEU A 129 18.10 -9.80 -13.58
N ILE A 130 18.78 -8.74 -14.01
CA ILE A 130 19.89 -8.11 -13.28
C ILE A 130 19.38 -6.98 -12.35
N PHE A 131 18.45 -6.16 -12.82
CA PHE A 131 17.95 -5.02 -12.03
C PHE A 131 17.04 -5.44 -10.86
N LEU A 132 16.23 -6.48 -11.00
CA LEU A 132 15.41 -7.01 -9.90
C LEU A 132 16.23 -7.46 -8.67
N PRO A 133 17.29 -8.27 -8.81
CA PRO A 133 18.11 -8.67 -7.68
C PRO A 133 18.96 -7.51 -7.14
N ILE A 134 19.45 -6.58 -7.98
CA ILE A 134 20.17 -5.39 -7.49
C ILE A 134 19.25 -4.48 -6.68
N TYR A 135 18.03 -4.20 -7.18
CA TYR A 135 17.02 -3.44 -6.45
C TYR A 135 16.65 -4.14 -5.13
N PHE A 136 16.46 -5.46 -5.15
CA PHE A 136 16.22 -6.26 -3.95
C PHE A 136 17.37 -6.16 -2.95
N ILE A 137 18.61 -6.26 -3.40
CA ILE A 137 19.81 -6.14 -2.55
C ILE A 137 19.86 -4.74 -1.92
N ILE A 138 19.68 -3.67 -2.69
CA ILE A 138 19.67 -2.29 -2.17
C ILE A 138 18.54 -2.11 -1.15
N PHE A 139 17.33 -2.56 -1.49
CA PHE A 139 16.15 -2.48 -0.63
C PHE A 139 16.30 -3.24 0.70
N MET A 140 17.09 -4.32 0.71
CA MET A 140 17.37 -5.15 1.89
C MET A 140 18.60 -4.70 2.69
N LEU A 141 19.59 -4.07 2.04
CA LEU A 141 20.81 -3.60 2.68
C LEU A 141 20.55 -2.34 3.52
N GLU A 142 19.67 -1.45 3.04
CA GLU A 142 19.44 -0.18 3.71
C GLU A 142 18.79 -0.36 5.09
N ASN A 143 19.55 -0.03 6.15
CA ASN A 143 19.01 0.07 7.49
C ASN A 143 18.01 1.23 7.56
N ASP A 144 17.02 1.11 8.43
CA ASP A 144 16.04 2.17 8.59
C ASP A 144 16.72 3.38 9.25
N LYS A 145 16.99 4.43 8.45
CA LYS A 145 17.69 5.65 8.87
C LYS A 145 16.97 6.40 9.99
N ARG A 146 15.67 6.15 10.15
CA ARG A 146 14.85 6.69 11.24
C ARG A 146 15.24 6.15 12.62
N ILE A 147 15.87 4.98 12.71
CA ILE A 147 16.22 4.37 14.01
C ILE A 147 17.52 4.99 14.55
N GLN A 148 17.38 5.88 15.52
CA GLN A 148 18.48 6.61 16.15
C GLN A 148 18.67 6.20 17.61
N ILE A 149 19.90 6.38 18.10
CA ILE A 149 20.21 6.14 19.51
C ILE A 149 20.11 7.48 20.23
N THR A 150 19.42 7.50 21.37
CA THR A 150 19.34 8.69 22.23
C THR A 150 19.73 8.34 23.65
N GLU A 151 20.27 9.34 24.34
CA GLU A 151 20.58 9.26 25.78
C GLU A 151 19.37 9.65 26.65
N GLN A 152 18.32 10.22 26.04
CA GLN A 152 17.10 10.61 26.74
C GLN A 152 16.31 9.40 27.26
N TYR A 153 15.43 9.63 28.25
CA TYR A 153 14.53 8.58 28.72
C TYR A 153 13.58 8.18 27.60
N VAL A 154 13.54 6.88 27.35
CA VAL A 154 12.77 6.28 26.29
C VAL A 154 12.12 5.02 26.87
N PRO A 155 10.78 4.91 26.85
CA PRO A 155 10.09 3.71 27.36
C PRO A 155 10.49 2.47 26.56
N SER A 156 10.56 1.33 27.24
CA SER A 156 10.99 0.07 26.63
C SER A 156 10.03 -0.37 25.52
N ILE A 157 10.53 -1.17 24.57
CA ILE A 157 9.74 -1.63 23.41
C ILE A 157 8.47 -2.40 23.85
N GLU A 158 8.55 -3.09 24.98
CA GLU A 158 7.44 -3.86 25.56
C GLU A 158 6.42 -2.97 26.28
N GLU A 159 6.86 -1.88 26.90
CA GLU A 159 5.99 -0.87 27.55
C GLU A 159 5.29 0.06 26.56
N ARG A 160 5.81 0.23 25.33
CA ARG A 160 5.22 1.12 24.30
C ARG A 160 3.93 0.60 23.63
N GLU A 161 3.38 -0.54 24.05
CA GLU A 161 2.34 -1.27 23.30
C GLU A 161 2.68 -1.39 21.80
N ALA A 162 3.96 -1.63 21.50
CA ALA A 162 4.53 -1.64 20.16
C ALA A 162 4.16 -2.92 19.37
N ASN A 163 2.92 -3.37 19.42
CA ASN A 163 2.44 -4.51 18.64
C ASN A 163 1.04 -4.19 18.11
N PRO A 164 0.91 -3.30 17.10
CA PRO A 164 -0.37 -3.04 16.44
C PRO A 164 -1.04 -4.37 16.09
N LYS A 165 -2.34 -4.55 16.35
CA LYS A 165 -3.03 -5.80 15.99
C LYS A 165 -3.48 -5.75 14.53
N GLY A 166 -3.31 -6.86 13.81
CA GLY A 166 -3.81 -7.04 12.44
C GLY A 166 -3.10 -6.19 11.38
N ILE A 167 -3.88 -5.62 10.45
CA ILE A 167 -3.40 -4.99 9.20
C ILE A 167 -2.53 -3.75 9.46
N LEU A 168 -2.70 -3.05 10.58
CA LEU A 168 -1.84 -1.91 10.96
C LEU A 168 -0.36 -2.30 11.13
N ARG A 169 -0.04 -3.60 11.35
CA ARG A 169 1.33 -4.12 11.36
C ARG A 169 2.07 -3.91 10.04
N LEU A 170 1.31 -3.77 8.95
CA LEU A 170 1.83 -3.57 7.60
C LEU A 170 2.28 -2.13 7.36
N ILE A 171 1.83 -1.16 8.17
CA ILE A 171 2.35 0.21 8.08
C ILE A 171 3.80 0.23 8.58
N PRO A 172 4.76 0.68 7.76
CA PRO A 172 6.12 0.94 8.23
C PRO A 172 6.09 1.92 9.41
N ASN A 173 6.91 1.70 10.43
CA ASN A 173 7.09 2.58 11.60
C ASN A 173 5.96 2.71 12.61
N TYR A 174 4.72 2.30 12.30
CA TYR A 174 3.62 2.36 13.28
C TYR A 174 4.00 1.70 14.61
N ARG A 175 4.76 0.60 14.53
CA ARG A 175 5.26 -0.15 15.68
C ARG A 175 6.18 0.65 16.60
N PHE A 176 6.81 1.69 16.08
CA PHE A 176 7.93 2.37 16.71
C PHE A 176 7.69 3.86 16.95
N ALA A 177 6.57 4.35 16.43
CA ALA A 177 6.06 5.70 16.59
C ALA A 177 5.56 5.95 18.02
N ASP A 178 5.75 7.17 18.51
CA ASP A 178 5.03 7.68 19.69
C ASP A 178 3.53 7.88 19.38
N GLU A 179 2.71 8.21 20.38
CA GLU A 179 1.25 8.30 20.20
C GLU A 179 0.84 9.40 19.21
N GLN A 180 1.56 10.51 19.17
CA GLN A 180 1.30 11.61 18.25
C GLN A 180 1.68 11.25 16.81
N GLN A 181 2.82 10.58 16.63
CA GLN A 181 3.30 10.04 15.36
C GLN A 181 2.38 8.92 14.85
N LYS A 182 1.89 8.04 15.73
CA LYS A 182 0.90 7.01 15.36
C LYS A 182 -0.36 7.65 14.80
N GLN A 183 -0.89 8.67 15.48
CA GLN A 183 -2.09 9.37 15.00
C GLN A 183 -1.86 10.04 13.64
N THR A 184 -0.68 10.64 13.46
CA THR A 184 -0.27 11.25 12.20
C THR A 184 -0.19 10.21 11.06
N ILE A 185 0.41 9.05 11.32
CA ILE A 185 0.45 7.92 10.39
C ILE A 185 -0.96 7.44 10.05
N ILE A 186 -1.83 7.27 11.05
CA ILE A 186 -3.23 6.84 10.85
C ILE A 186 -3.95 7.82 9.93
N ASN A 187 -3.87 9.12 10.24
CA ASN A 187 -4.52 10.17 9.47
C ASN A 187 -4.03 10.21 8.02
N THR A 188 -2.72 10.02 7.80
CA THR A 188 -2.14 9.94 6.45
C THR A 188 -2.75 8.79 5.65
N TYR A 189 -2.76 7.57 6.20
CA TYR A 189 -3.31 6.40 5.51
C TYR A 189 -4.83 6.48 5.34
N ALA A 190 -5.54 7.04 6.33
CA ALA A 190 -6.99 7.28 6.25
C ALA A 190 -7.33 8.31 5.16
N SER A 191 -6.51 9.35 5.01
CA SER A 191 -6.69 10.32 3.94
C SER A 191 -6.36 9.72 2.58
N ASN A 192 -5.28 8.96 2.46
CA ASN A 192 -4.92 8.28 1.23
C ASN A 192 -6.00 7.31 0.76
N TYR A 193 -6.68 6.62 1.68
CA TYR A 193 -7.84 5.78 1.36
C TYR A 193 -8.91 6.55 0.57
N ILE A 194 -9.33 7.71 1.08
CA ILE A 194 -10.38 8.53 0.47
C ILE A 194 -9.97 8.94 -0.95
N TRP A 195 -8.74 9.40 -1.11
CA TRP A 195 -8.20 9.81 -2.41
C TRP A 195 -8.11 8.66 -3.41
N ILE A 196 -7.62 7.50 -2.98
CA ILE A 196 -7.53 6.30 -3.83
C ILE A 196 -8.92 5.91 -4.32
N ILE A 197 -9.91 5.84 -3.43
CA ILE A 197 -11.27 5.41 -3.77
C ILE A 197 -11.93 6.38 -4.75
N ILE A 198 -11.87 7.69 -4.48
CA ILE A 198 -12.47 8.70 -5.37
C ILE A 198 -11.79 8.65 -6.75
N SER A 199 -10.46 8.60 -6.78
CA SER A 199 -9.71 8.63 -8.04
C SER A 199 -9.95 7.37 -8.86
N LEU A 200 -9.89 6.18 -8.24
CA LEU A 200 -10.19 4.91 -8.91
C LEU A 200 -11.62 4.89 -9.45
N THR A 201 -12.59 5.43 -8.72
CA THR A 201 -13.99 5.49 -9.19
C THR A 201 -14.10 6.29 -10.48
N ILE A 202 -13.46 7.46 -10.55
CA ILE A 202 -13.48 8.32 -11.75
C ILE A 202 -12.78 7.61 -12.93
N ILE A 203 -11.59 7.06 -12.69
CA ILE A 203 -10.79 6.42 -13.74
C ILE A 203 -11.50 5.20 -14.31
N VAL A 204 -12.11 4.37 -13.47
CA VAL A 204 -12.86 3.18 -13.90
C VAL A 204 -14.06 3.54 -14.77
N ILE A 205 -14.75 4.65 -14.49
CA ILE A 205 -15.86 5.11 -15.33
C ILE A 205 -15.33 5.49 -16.72
N ILE A 206 -14.25 6.28 -16.76
CA ILE A 206 -13.61 6.70 -18.02
C ILE A 206 -13.12 5.48 -18.81
N ASP A 207 -12.45 4.56 -18.13
CA ASP A 207 -11.88 3.36 -18.74
C ASP A 207 -12.97 2.44 -19.31
N CYS A 208 -14.04 2.16 -18.54
CA CYS A 208 -15.20 1.43 -19.05
C CYS A 208 -15.75 2.04 -20.35
N VAL A 209 -15.90 3.37 -20.38
CA VAL A 209 -16.44 4.07 -21.56
C VAL A 209 -15.51 3.90 -22.75
N VAL A 210 -14.21 4.17 -22.58
CA VAL A 210 -13.22 4.06 -23.67
C VAL A 210 -13.09 2.63 -24.17
N GLU A 211 -12.96 1.66 -23.28
CA GLU A 211 -12.84 0.25 -23.67
C GLU A 211 -14.09 -0.27 -24.39
N LEU A 212 -15.29 0.12 -23.94
CA LEU A 212 -16.53 -0.23 -24.64
C LEU A 212 -16.59 0.39 -26.05
N PHE A 213 -16.14 1.65 -26.21
CA PHE A 213 -16.02 2.29 -27.53
C PHE A 213 -15.01 1.59 -28.44
N MET A 214 -13.93 1.05 -27.86
CA MET A 214 -12.90 0.28 -28.57
C MET A 214 -13.29 -1.19 -28.78
N HIS A 215 -14.50 -1.60 -28.40
CA HIS A 215 -14.98 -2.99 -28.44
C HIS A 215 -14.11 -3.98 -27.64
N HIS A 216 -13.40 -3.49 -26.63
CA HIS A 216 -12.64 -4.31 -25.69
C HIS A 216 -13.48 -4.62 -24.45
N LEU A 217 -13.17 -5.75 -23.80
CA LEU A 217 -13.77 -6.10 -22.51
C LEU A 217 -12.95 -5.44 -21.38
N PRO A 218 -13.54 -4.51 -20.60
CA PRO A 218 -12.83 -3.76 -19.57
C PRO A 218 -12.63 -4.56 -18.28
N ILE A 219 -11.84 -5.63 -18.37
CA ILE A 219 -11.67 -6.61 -17.29
C ILE A 219 -11.00 -5.96 -16.06
N GLY A 220 -10.00 -5.11 -16.25
CA GLY A 220 -9.38 -4.36 -15.17
C GLY A 220 -10.37 -3.46 -14.42
N SER A 221 -11.21 -2.76 -15.18
CA SER A 221 -12.28 -1.95 -14.60
C SER A 221 -13.33 -2.79 -13.89
N ILE A 222 -13.72 -3.96 -14.42
CA ILE A 222 -14.63 -4.89 -13.72
C ILE A 222 -14.04 -5.34 -12.38
N ILE A 223 -12.77 -5.73 -12.35
CA ILE A 223 -12.06 -6.12 -11.12
C ILE A 223 -12.04 -4.94 -10.13
N THR A 224 -11.79 -3.73 -10.62
CA THR A 224 -11.75 -2.52 -9.80
C THR A 224 -13.12 -2.15 -9.25
N ILE A 225 -14.19 -2.25 -10.04
CA ILE A 225 -15.57 -2.04 -9.57
C ILE A 225 -15.90 -3.03 -8.44
N LEU A 226 -15.58 -4.31 -8.63
CA LEU A 226 -15.79 -5.33 -7.59
C LEU A 226 -15.03 -5.00 -6.31
N PHE A 227 -13.77 -4.56 -6.42
CA PHE A 227 -12.98 -4.11 -5.27
C PHE A 227 -13.64 -2.92 -4.56
N LEU A 228 -14.06 -1.88 -5.30
CA LEU A 228 -14.71 -0.70 -4.74
C LEU A 228 -16.02 -1.06 -4.02
N MET A 229 -16.85 -1.92 -4.61
CA MET A 229 -18.10 -2.39 -3.99
C MET A 229 -17.84 -3.18 -2.71
N ILE A 230 -16.95 -4.18 -2.75
CA ILE A 230 -16.64 -5.01 -1.58
C ILE A 230 -16.03 -4.16 -0.46
N SER A 231 -15.08 -3.27 -0.79
CA SER A 231 -14.46 -2.35 0.15
C SER A 231 -15.49 -1.42 0.81
N GLY A 232 -16.41 -0.86 0.02
CA GLY A 232 -17.50 -0.01 0.52
C GLY A 232 -18.46 -0.75 1.46
N ILE A 233 -18.87 -1.98 1.11
CA ILE A 233 -19.74 -2.81 1.96
C ILE A 233 -19.04 -3.13 3.29
N ILE A 234 -17.78 -3.57 3.26
CA ILE A 234 -17.02 -3.89 4.48
C ILE A 234 -16.89 -2.65 5.36
N LEU A 235 -16.58 -1.49 4.77
CA LEU A 235 -16.48 -0.23 5.51
C LEU A 235 -17.80 0.15 6.17
N ALA A 236 -18.91 0.08 5.43
CA ALA A 236 -20.24 0.39 5.95
C ALA A 236 -20.63 -0.51 7.13
N ILE A 237 -20.35 -1.82 7.03
CA ILE A 237 -20.58 -2.78 8.12
C ILE A 237 -19.74 -2.43 9.35
N GLN A 238 -18.47 -2.09 9.16
CA GLN A 238 -17.58 -1.75 10.27
C GLN A 238 -18.01 -0.44 10.97
N PHE A 239 -18.42 0.58 10.21
CA PHE A 239 -18.95 1.82 10.78
C PHE A 239 -20.29 1.63 11.48
N TYR A 240 -21.17 0.80 10.93
CA TYR A 240 -22.42 0.45 11.60
C TYR A 240 -22.18 -0.22 12.95
N ARG A 241 -21.19 -1.12 13.04
CA ARG A 241 -20.80 -1.79 14.29
C ARG A 241 -20.17 -0.84 15.32
N LEU A 242 -19.56 0.27 14.91
CA LEU A 242 -19.01 1.26 15.83
C LEU A 242 -20.05 2.18 16.45
N LYS A 243 -21.18 2.39 15.76
CA LYS A 243 -22.28 3.23 16.25
C LYS A 243 -23.23 2.51 17.22
N LYS A 244 -23.09 1.18 17.33
CA LYS A 244 -23.90 0.31 18.18
C LYS A 244 -23.16 -0.01 19.47
#